data_AF-A0A962IAJ0-F1
#
_entry.id   AF-A0A962IAJ0-F1
#
_cell.length_a   1.000
_cell.length_b   1.000
_cell.length_c   1.000
_cell.angle_alpha   90.00
_cell.angle_beta   90.00
_cell.angle_gamma   90.00
#
_symmetry.space_group_name_H-M   'P 1'
#
loop_
_entity.id
_entity.type
_entity.pdbx_description
1 polymer ?
#
loop_
_entity_poly.entity_id
_entity_poly.type
_entity_poly.pdbx_seq_one_letter_code
_entity_poly.pdbx_strand_id
1 'polypeptide(L)'
;APTSTPTVDATVTVLPPSTTAGVAQILQQRCAACHSAQPQLLASAPKGTVFDSADDIERQATLIHQQSVVLQIMPPGNLTQMTEPERAVIDQWFRQRAP
;
A
#
# COMPACT_ATOMS: atom_id res chain seq x y z
N ALA A 1 45.54 -7.53 -10.98
CA ALA A 1 44.45 -7.14 -10.06
C ALA A 1 43.39 -6.41 -10.88
N PRO A 2 42.19 -6.97 -11.08
CA PRO A 2 41.13 -6.23 -11.72
C PRO A 2 40.36 -5.43 -10.66
N THR A 3 40.53 -4.11 -10.69
CA THR A 3 39.66 -3.15 -10.03
C THR A 3 38.28 -3.23 -10.70
N SER A 4 37.25 -3.64 -9.97
CA SER A 4 35.87 -3.62 -10.47
C SER A 4 35.10 -2.54 -9.73
N THR A 5 34.86 -1.44 -10.44
CA THR A 5 33.86 -0.44 -10.08
C THR A 5 32.47 -1.06 -10.30
N PRO A 6 31.52 -0.97 -9.35
CA PRO A 6 30.15 -1.34 -9.65
C PRO A 6 29.49 -0.21 -10.47
N THR A 7 29.30 -0.46 -11.76
CA THR A 7 28.29 0.24 -12.56
C THR A 7 26.93 -0.23 -12.07
N VAL A 8 26.24 0.58 -11.25
CA VAL A 8 24.84 0.31 -10.88
C VAL A 8 23.94 0.93 -11.94
N ASP A 9 23.61 0.10 -12.92
CA ASP A 9 22.45 0.29 -13.76
C ASP A 9 21.21 -0.29 -13.05
N ALA A 10 20.03 0.16 -13.49
CA ALA A 10 18.69 -0.30 -13.15
C ALA A 10 18.01 0.22 -11.87
N THR A 11 16.89 0.92 -12.13
CA THR A 11 15.72 1.14 -11.28
C THR A 11 15.32 -0.11 -10.49
N VAL A 12 15.87 -0.29 -9.29
CA VAL A 12 15.29 -1.18 -8.27
C VAL A 12 14.27 -0.34 -7.52
N THR A 13 12.98 -0.54 -7.79
CA THR A 13 11.93 0.01 -6.92
C THR A 13 12.09 -0.65 -5.56
N VAL A 14 12.65 0.10 -4.60
CA VAL A 14 12.77 -0.34 -3.21
C VAL A 14 11.37 -0.42 -2.63
N LEU A 15 10.98 -1.61 -2.21
CA LEU A 15 9.69 -1.85 -1.57
C LEU A 15 9.64 -1.16 -0.20
N PRO A 16 8.51 -0.53 0.20
CA PRO A 16 8.38 0.07 1.52
C PRO A 16 8.53 -0.96 2.65
N PRO A 17 8.99 -0.57 3.84
CA PRO A 17 9.03 -1.45 4.99
C PRO A 17 7.62 -1.85 5.43
N SER A 18 7.47 -3.02 6.05
CA SER A 18 6.21 -3.53 6.61
C SER A 18 5.82 -2.84 7.92
N THR A 19 5.97 -1.53 7.98
CA THR A 19 5.51 -0.63 9.04
C THR A 19 4.32 0.18 8.54
N THR A 20 3.59 0.82 9.44
CA THR A 20 2.43 1.66 9.08
C THR A 20 2.81 2.80 8.14
N ALA A 21 4.00 3.38 8.32
CA ALA A 21 4.52 4.39 7.40
C ALA A 21 4.76 3.82 5.99
N GLY A 22 5.31 2.61 5.88
CA GLY A 22 5.51 1.98 4.56
C GLY A 22 4.20 1.56 3.91
N VAL A 23 3.23 1.05 4.68
CA VAL A 23 1.88 0.78 4.19
C VAL A 23 1.19 2.06 3.74
N ALA A 24 1.34 3.17 4.47
CA ALA A 24 0.80 4.46 4.06
C ALA A 24 1.35 4.91 2.69
N GLN A 25 2.64 4.66 2.40
CA GLN A 25 3.21 4.95 1.08
C GLN A 25 2.56 4.14 -0.04
N ILE A 26 2.21 2.87 0.22
CA ILE A 26 1.48 2.02 -0.73
C ILE A 26 0.05 2.53 -0.91
N LEU A 27 -0.67 2.79 0.19
CA LEU A 27 -2.06 3.27 0.13
C LEU A 27 -2.16 4.64 -0.56
N GLN A 28 -1.17 5.51 -0.40
CA GLN A 28 -1.13 6.78 -1.11
C GLN A 28 -1.06 6.61 -2.63
N GLN A 29 -0.31 5.61 -3.10
CA GLN A 29 -0.14 5.33 -4.54
C GLN A 29 -1.30 4.51 -5.12
N ARG A 30 -1.93 3.65 -4.30
CA ARG A 30 -2.88 2.64 -4.78
C ARG A 30 -4.34 2.89 -4.38
N CYS A 31 -4.59 3.70 -3.37
CA CYS A 31 -5.92 3.83 -2.74
C CYS A 31 -6.40 5.28 -2.61
N ALA A 32 -5.50 6.25 -2.39
CA ALA A 32 -5.88 7.63 -2.04
C ALA A 32 -6.70 8.37 -3.12
N ALA A 33 -6.63 7.96 -4.39
CA ALA A 33 -7.46 8.52 -5.46
C ALA A 33 -8.98 8.34 -5.20
N CYS A 34 -9.35 7.34 -4.41
CA CYS A 34 -10.73 7.04 -4.02
C CYS A 34 -10.97 7.11 -2.51
N HIS A 35 -9.97 6.79 -1.69
CA HIS A 35 -10.07 6.62 -0.23
C HIS A 35 -9.26 7.67 0.54
N SER A 36 -9.53 8.95 0.25
CA SER A 36 -9.01 10.10 0.99
C SER A 36 -10.14 11.06 1.36
N ALA A 37 -9.88 12.02 2.25
CA ALA A 37 -10.83 13.08 2.59
C ALA A 37 -11.20 13.96 1.37
N GLN A 38 -10.30 14.02 0.38
CA GLN A 38 -10.48 14.75 -0.87
C GLN A 38 -10.13 13.85 -2.06
N PRO A 39 -11.00 12.87 -2.40
CA PRO A 39 -10.71 11.91 -3.46
C PRO A 39 -10.74 12.60 -4.83
N GLN A 40 -9.88 12.12 -5.73
CA GLN A 40 -9.71 12.68 -7.07
C GLN A 40 -10.69 12.07 -8.08
N LEU A 41 -11.09 10.82 -7.87
CA LEU A 41 -11.91 10.05 -8.82
C LEU A 41 -13.38 9.95 -8.43
N LEU A 42 -13.75 10.40 -7.23
CA LEU A 42 -15.11 10.37 -6.72
C LEU A 42 -15.45 11.69 -6.01
N ALA A 43 -16.75 11.96 -5.84
CA ALA A 43 -17.20 13.10 -5.05
C ALA A 43 -16.93 12.95 -3.54
N SER A 44 -16.84 11.72 -3.04
CA SER A 44 -16.55 11.39 -1.65
C SER A 44 -15.99 9.98 -1.51
N ALA A 45 -15.27 9.70 -0.42
CA ALA A 45 -14.71 8.39 -0.18
C ALA A 45 -15.81 7.31 -0.04
N PRO A 46 -15.70 6.16 -0.75
CA PRO A 46 -16.68 5.08 -0.63
C PRO A 46 -16.83 4.62 0.82
N LYS A 47 -18.08 4.54 1.29
CA LYS A 47 -18.43 4.15 2.66
C LYS A 47 -17.79 5.03 3.76
N GLY A 48 -17.30 6.22 3.42
CA GLY A 48 -16.57 7.08 4.35
C GLY A 48 -15.19 6.55 4.75
N THR A 49 -14.64 5.58 4.02
CA THR A 49 -13.33 4.98 4.31
C THR A 49 -12.19 5.85 3.75
N VAL A 50 -11.37 6.41 4.64
CA VAL A 50 -10.24 7.28 4.31
C VAL A 50 -8.95 6.76 4.92
N PHE A 51 -7.81 6.96 4.26
CA PHE A 51 -6.50 6.47 4.72
C PHE A 51 -5.45 7.59 4.81
N ASP A 52 -5.88 8.81 5.14
CA ASP A 52 -5.01 10.00 5.12
C ASP A 52 -4.04 10.07 6.30
N SER A 53 -4.37 9.42 7.42
CA SER A 53 -3.52 9.40 8.62
C SER A 53 -3.11 7.99 9.02
N ALA A 54 -2.00 7.90 9.77
CA ALA A 54 -1.59 6.63 10.36
C ALA A 54 -2.67 6.06 11.28
N ASP A 55 -3.37 6.88 12.05
CA ASP A 55 -4.45 6.43 12.94
C ASP A 55 -5.62 5.81 12.15
N ASP A 56 -5.99 6.39 11.01
CA ASP A 56 -7.01 5.81 10.12
C ASP A 56 -6.58 4.44 9.59
N ILE A 57 -5.34 4.35 9.10
CA ILE A 57 -4.75 3.11 8.57
C ILE A 57 -4.72 2.02 9.65
N GLU A 58 -4.30 2.37 10.86
CA GLU A 58 -4.25 1.48 12.02
C GLU A 58 -5.65 0.94 12.38
N ARG A 59 -6.64 1.83 12.51
CA ARG A 59 -8.03 1.47 12.83
C ARG A 59 -8.67 0.57 11.78
N GLN A 60 -8.23 0.69 10.53
CA GLN A 60 -8.80 -0.02 9.39
C GLN A 60 -7.92 -1.17 8.90
N ALA A 61 -6.92 -1.60 9.67
CA ALA A 61 -5.96 -2.62 9.27
C ALA A 61 -6.62 -3.92 8.77
N THR A 62 -7.67 -4.40 9.46
CA THR A 62 -8.43 -5.59 9.04
C THR A 62 -9.13 -5.38 7.70
N LEU A 63 -9.73 -4.21 7.47
CA LEU A 63 -10.40 -3.89 6.21
C LEU A 63 -9.39 -3.83 5.05
N ILE A 64 -8.28 -3.12 5.26
CA ILE A 64 -7.20 -2.98 4.28
C ILE A 64 -6.70 -4.37 3.88
N HIS A 65 -6.31 -5.19 4.85
CA HIS A 65 -5.81 -6.53 4.61
C HIS A 65 -6.83 -7.42 3.89
N GLN A 66 -8.07 -7.47 4.40
CA GLN A 66 -9.12 -8.28 3.79
C GLN A 66 -9.35 -7.87 2.33
N GLN A 67 -9.28 -6.58 2.01
CA GLN A 67 -9.66 -6.09 0.70
C GLN A 67 -8.53 -6.12 -0.32
N SER A 68 -7.30 -5.78 0.09
CA SER A 68 -6.14 -5.71 -0.79
C SER A 68 -5.27 -6.97 -0.75
N VAL A 69 -5.39 -7.83 0.24
CA VAL A 69 -4.56 -9.05 0.32
C VAL A 69 -5.41 -10.29 0.11
N VAL A 70 -6.47 -10.46 0.92
CA VAL A 70 -7.27 -11.69 0.92
C VAL A 70 -8.17 -11.77 -0.31
N LEU A 71 -9.00 -10.74 -0.54
CA LEU A 71 -9.97 -10.72 -1.63
C LEU A 71 -9.41 -10.17 -2.93
N GLN A 72 -8.34 -9.37 -2.85
CA GLN A 72 -7.69 -8.70 -3.99
C GLN A 72 -8.65 -7.91 -4.90
N ILE A 73 -9.82 -7.50 -4.40
CA ILE A 73 -10.78 -6.69 -5.18
C ILE A 73 -10.48 -5.18 -5.10
N MET A 74 -9.53 -4.77 -4.25
CA MET A 74 -8.99 -3.42 -4.24
C MET A 74 -7.51 -3.45 -4.62
N PRO A 75 -7.06 -2.54 -5.49
CA PRO A 75 -7.87 -1.59 -6.28
C PRO A 75 -8.81 -2.32 -7.27
N PRO A 76 -9.99 -1.78 -7.63
CA PRO A 76 -10.92 -2.45 -8.55
C PRO A 76 -10.24 -2.70 -9.88
N GLY A 77 -10.29 -3.94 -10.38
CA GLY A 77 -9.60 -4.33 -11.62
C GLY A 77 -8.09 -4.05 -11.62
N ASN A 78 -7.48 -3.88 -10.44
CA ASN A 78 -6.10 -3.43 -10.26
C ASN A 78 -5.75 -2.13 -11.02
N LEU A 79 -6.68 -1.17 -11.09
CA LEU A 79 -6.53 0.08 -11.86
C LEU A 79 -5.26 0.88 -11.56
N THR A 80 -4.73 0.82 -10.34
CA THR A 80 -3.50 1.52 -9.95
C THR A 80 -2.26 0.63 -9.99
N GLN A 81 -2.34 -0.56 -10.61
CA GLN A 81 -1.23 -1.50 -10.77
C GLN A 81 -0.54 -1.86 -9.44
N MET A 82 -1.32 -2.16 -8.41
CA MET A 82 -0.79 -2.67 -7.16
C MET A 82 -0.19 -4.07 -7.38
N THR A 83 1.05 -4.23 -6.94
CA THR A 83 1.87 -5.42 -7.21
C THR A 83 1.80 -6.45 -6.08
N GLU A 84 2.16 -7.70 -6.36
CA GLU A 84 2.24 -8.76 -5.35
C GLU A 84 3.25 -8.43 -4.23
N PRO A 85 4.44 -7.87 -4.49
CA PRO A 85 5.34 -7.41 -3.43
C PRO A 85 4.70 -6.36 -2.51
N GLU A 86 3.96 -5.38 -3.05
CA GLU A 86 3.25 -4.40 -2.22
C GLU A 86 2.16 -5.05 -1.36
N ARG A 87 1.43 -6.03 -1.90
CA ARG A 87 0.46 -6.81 -1.10
C ARG A 87 1.16 -7.61 0.00
N ALA A 88 2.36 -8.12 -0.25
CA ALA A 88 3.15 -8.83 0.76
C ALA A 88 3.60 -7.91 1.91
N VAL A 89 3.94 -6.64 1.64
CA VAL A 89 4.20 -5.64 2.71
C VAL A 89 2.99 -5.49 3.62
N ILE A 90 1.80 -5.35 3.03
CA ILE A 90 0.55 -5.19 3.79
C ILE A 90 0.23 -6.46 4.57
N ASP A 91 0.42 -7.65 3.98
CA ASP A 91 0.22 -8.92 4.68
C ASP A 91 1.15 -9.04 5.90
N GLN A 92 2.43 -8.77 5.72
CA GLN A 92 3.41 -8.83 6.80
C GLN A 92 3.11 -7.80 7.90
N TRP A 93 2.80 -6.55 7.51
CA TRP A 93 2.41 -5.49 8.44
C TRP A 93 1.15 -5.86 9.23
N PHE A 94 0.16 -6.49 8.59
CA PHE A 94 -1.05 -6.93 9.26
C PHE A 94 -0.77 -8.08 10.26
N ARG A 95 0.01 -9.08 9.84
CA ARG A 95 0.35 -10.25 10.67
C ARG A 95 1.15 -9.91 11.91
N GLN A 96 1.96 -8.85 11.89
CA GLN A 96 2.70 -8.39 13.08
C GLN A 96 1.79 -7.91 14.23
N ARG A 97 0.50 -7.70 13.97
CA ARG A 97 -0.51 -7.26 14.95
C ARG A 97 -1.21 -8.42 15.64
N ALA A 98 -1.22 -9.60 15.03
CA ALA A 98 -1.80 -10.79 15.60
C ALA A 98 -0.79 -11.37 16.62
N PRO A 99 -1.19 -11.64 17.87
CA PRO A 99 -0.32 -12.30 18.84
C PRO A 99 0.00 -13.75 18.44
#